data_AF-A0A485C0M8-F1
#
_entry.id   AF-A0A485C0M8-F1
#
_cell.length_a   1.000
_cell.length_b   1.000
_cell.length_c   1.000
_cell.angle_alpha   90.00
_cell.angle_beta   90.00
_cell.angle_gamma   90.00
#
_symmetry.space_group_name_H-M   'P 1'
#
loop_
_entity.id
_entity.type
_entity.pdbx_description
1 polymer ?
#
loop_
_entity_poly.entity_id
_entity_poly.type
_entity_poly.pdbx_seq_one_letter_code
_entity_poly.pdbx_strand_id
1 'polypeptide(L)'
;MQTLKPTLTIDIWSDLVCPWCWIAKKRFEQGLNRFEFRDQVVIRHHSYRLAGGTPAMPFKDAIVKKLGSQHSAELMMNQVGTAGKSEGLIYNFDGMMFGDTEDAHTLLVAARKAGIADAVEERFYHGSITEGRSLFDRQQLVAMAVEAGMPKADAEAAWKMTIFAPPFPTMKPTHSLLASAAFRFL
;
A
#
# COMPACT_ATOMS: atom_id res chain seq x y z
N MET A 1 -37.79 -1.47 -21.66
CA MET A 1 -36.56 -0.68 -21.87
C MET A 1 -35.74 -0.75 -20.60
N GLN A 2 -34.55 -1.36 -20.63
CA GLN A 2 -33.62 -1.31 -19.50
C GLN A 2 -32.90 0.04 -19.57
N THR A 3 -33.21 0.94 -18.65
CA THR A 3 -32.45 2.16 -18.45
C THR A 3 -31.09 1.77 -17.91
N LEU A 4 -30.05 1.83 -18.76
CA LEU A 4 -28.68 1.68 -18.32
C LEU A 4 -28.36 2.85 -17.39
N LYS A 5 -28.21 2.59 -16.09
CA LYS A 5 -27.71 3.59 -15.15
C LYS A 5 -26.24 3.85 -15.48
N PRO A 6 -25.84 5.09 -15.80
CA PRO A 6 -24.43 5.38 -16.05
C PRO A 6 -23.63 5.07 -14.79
N THR A 7 -22.64 4.19 -14.93
CA THR A 7 -21.78 3.75 -13.82
C THR A 7 -20.53 4.63 -13.78
N LEU A 8 -20.26 5.27 -12.65
CA LEU A 8 -19.02 6.01 -12.43
C LEU A 8 -17.96 5.05 -11.86
N THR A 9 -16.85 4.88 -12.56
CA THR A 9 -15.73 4.08 -12.05
C THR A 9 -14.68 4.99 -11.44
N ILE A 10 -14.23 4.68 -10.22
CA ILE A 10 -13.17 5.39 -9.52
C ILE A 10 -12.02 4.41 -9.26
N ASP A 11 -10.84 4.74 -9.79
CA ASP A 11 -9.63 3.97 -9.57
C ASP A 11 -8.77 4.62 -8.49
N ILE A 12 -8.43 3.86 -7.45
CA ILE A 12 -7.65 4.32 -6.29
C ILE A 12 -6.34 3.54 -6.24
N TRP A 13 -5.22 4.22 -6.37
CA TRP A 13 -3.90 3.66 -6.08
C TRP A 13 -3.50 4.04 -4.67
N SER A 14 -3.22 3.04 -3.83
CA SER A 14 -2.81 3.24 -2.44
C SER A 14 -1.67 2.32 -2.05
N ASP A 15 -0.94 2.74 -1.01
CA ASP A 15 0.06 1.93 -0.35
C ASP A 15 -0.13 1.98 1.17
N LEU A 16 0.09 0.86 1.85
CA LEU A 16 -0.12 0.71 3.29
C LEU A 16 0.93 1.45 4.12
N VAL A 17 2.11 1.70 3.56
CA VAL A 17 3.17 2.49 4.21
C VAL A 17 3.08 3.99 3.90
N CYS A 18 2.10 4.41 3.10
CA CYS A 18 1.87 5.81 2.81
C CYS A 18 1.11 6.47 3.97
N PRO A 19 1.68 7.48 4.66
CA PRO A 19 1.02 8.12 5.79
C PRO A 19 -0.27 8.86 5.38
N TRP A 20 -0.40 9.26 4.11
CA TRP A 20 -1.58 9.99 3.62
C TRP A 20 -2.69 9.09 3.09
N CYS A 21 -2.40 7.83 2.72
CA CYS A 21 -3.39 6.95 2.10
C CYS A 21 -4.54 6.60 3.06
N TRP A 22 -4.27 6.36 4.35
CA TRP A 22 -5.33 6.08 5.32
C TRP A 22 -6.25 7.29 5.56
N ILE A 23 -5.67 8.50 5.67
CA ILE A 23 -6.42 9.76 5.74
C ILE A 23 -7.29 9.95 4.49
N ALA A 24 -6.71 9.75 3.31
CA ALA A 24 -7.41 9.87 2.04
C ALA A 24 -8.57 8.87 1.93
N LYS A 25 -8.37 7.62 2.37
CA LYS A 25 -9.42 6.59 2.46
C LYS A 25 -10.59 7.08 3.31
N LYS A 26 -10.34 7.59 4.52
CA LYS A 26 -11.41 8.10 5.40
C LYS A 26 -12.18 9.26 4.79
N ARG A 27 -11.47 10.22 4.20
CA ARG A 27 -12.10 11.36 3.52
C ARG A 27 -12.93 10.93 2.32
N PHE A 28 -12.40 9.98 1.53
CA PHE A 28 -13.11 9.43 0.39
C PHE A 28 -14.40 8.71 0.81
N GLU A 29 -14.34 7.85 1.82
CA GLU A 29 -15.51 7.15 2.38
C GLU A 29 -16.56 8.13 2.89
N GLN A 30 -16.14 9.16 3.64
CA GLN A 30 -17.04 10.21 4.10
C GLN A 30 -17.70 10.97 2.94
N GLY A 31 -16.95 11.28 1.88
CA GLY A 31 -17.47 11.93 0.68
C GLY A 31 -18.45 11.04 -0.08
N LEU A 32 -18.10 9.78 -0.30
CA LEU A 32 -18.93 8.78 -0.96
C LEU A 32 -20.24 8.54 -0.19
N ASN A 33 -20.20 8.51 1.14
CA ASN A 33 -21.39 8.36 1.97
C ASN A 33 -22.36 9.55 1.85
N ARG A 34 -21.88 10.74 1.46
CA ARG A 34 -22.69 11.93 1.22
C ARG A 34 -23.08 12.08 -0.25
N PHE A 35 -22.58 11.22 -1.14
CA PHE A 35 -22.82 11.32 -2.57
C PHE A 35 -24.15 10.66 -2.94
N GLU A 36 -25.07 11.44 -3.51
CA GLU A 36 -26.43 11.00 -3.86
C GLU A 36 -26.45 9.76 -4.77
N PHE A 37 -25.48 9.63 -5.66
CA PHE A 37 -25.40 8.52 -6.61
C PHE A 37 -24.38 7.45 -6.20
N ARG A 38 -24.08 7.28 -4.91
CA ARG A 38 -23.10 6.30 -4.41
C ARG A 38 -23.33 4.88 -4.95
N ASP A 39 -24.57 4.46 -5.13
CA ASP A 39 -24.91 3.11 -5.61
C ASP A 39 -24.61 2.91 -7.12
N GLN A 40 -24.22 3.98 -7.81
CA GLN A 40 -23.73 3.96 -9.20
C GLN A 40 -22.20 4.03 -9.30
N VAL A 41 -21.50 4.06 -8.15
CA VAL A 41 -20.04 4.14 -8.10
C VAL A 41 -19.44 2.74 -7.98
N VAL A 42 -18.53 2.42 -8.90
CA VAL A 42 -17.68 1.23 -8.84
C VAL A 42 -16.27 1.64 -8.46
N ILE A 43 -15.78 1.15 -7.33
CA ILE A 43 -14.43 1.46 -6.85
C ILE A 43 -13.50 0.32 -7.19
N ARG A 44 -12.39 0.64 -7.85
CA ARG A 44 -11.30 -0.29 -8.15
C ARG A 44 -10.06 0.18 -7.41
N HIS A 45 -9.56 -0.64 -6.50
CA HIS A 45 -8.31 -0.33 -5.83
C HIS A 45 -7.17 -1.04 -6.54
N HIS A 46 -6.04 -0.37 -6.60
CA HIS A 46 -4.81 -0.82 -7.21
C HIS A 46 -3.67 -0.69 -6.21
N SER A 47 -2.86 -1.74 -6.12
CA SER A 47 -1.67 -1.73 -5.29
C SER A 47 -0.62 -0.77 -5.87
N TYR A 48 -0.12 0.13 -5.04
CA TYR A 48 1.08 0.92 -5.33
C TYR A 48 2.14 0.58 -4.28
N ARG A 49 3.40 0.37 -4.70
CA ARG A 49 4.50 0.01 -3.80
C ARG A 49 5.54 1.14 -3.77
N LEU A 50 5.42 2.05 -2.81
CA LEU A 50 6.30 3.21 -2.64
C LEU A 50 7.75 2.82 -2.36
N ALA A 51 7.94 1.67 -1.72
CA ALA A 51 9.25 1.16 -1.30
C ALA A 51 9.53 -0.23 -1.90
N GLY A 52 9.06 -0.49 -3.12
CA GLY A 52 9.27 -1.77 -3.81
C GLY A 52 10.75 -2.17 -3.83
N GLY A 53 11.04 -3.40 -3.42
CA GLY A 53 12.38 -3.97 -3.29
C GLY A 53 13.20 -3.46 -2.10
N THR A 54 12.64 -2.61 -1.23
CA THR A 54 13.39 -2.02 -0.11
C THR A 54 13.12 -2.78 1.20
N PRO A 55 14.17 -3.19 1.95
CA PRO A 55 14.00 -3.75 3.28
C PRO A 55 13.29 -2.80 4.24
N ALA A 56 12.53 -3.35 5.18
CA ALA A 56 11.84 -2.55 6.19
C ALA A 56 12.81 -1.82 7.11
N MET A 57 12.50 -0.56 7.42
CA MET A 57 13.21 0.28 8.38
C MET A 57 12.22 1.16 9.17
N PRO A 58 12.62 1.75 10.31
CA PRO A 58 11.76 2.68 11.05
C PRO A 58 11.25 3.81 10.15
N PHE A 59 9.97 4.14 10.27
CA PHE A 59 9.33 5.13 9.40
C PHE A 59 10.02 6.51 9.51
N LYS A 60 10.37 6.93 10.73
CA LYS A 60 11.09 8.19 10.96
C LYS A 60 12.38 8.26 10.14
N ASP A 61 13.20 7.23 10.21
CA ASP A 61 14.46 7.14 9.48
C ASP A 61 14.25 7.20 7.96
N ALA A 62 13.21 6.51 7.45
CA ALA A 62 12.86 6.53 6.05
C ALA A 62 12.45 7.94 5.57
N ILE A 63 11.69 8.67 6.38
CA ILE A 63 11.28 10.05 6.05
C ILE A 63 12.47 11.02 6.14
N VAL A 64 13.34 10.89 7.13
CA VAL A 64 14.57 11.69 7.22
C VAL A 64 15.42 11.48 5.97
N LYS A 65 15.64 10.23 5.57
CA LYS A 65 16.37 9.88 4.34
C LYS A 65 15.70 10.48 3.10
N LYS A 66 14.36 10.46 3.04
CA LYS A 66 13.59 10.98 1.90
C LYS A 66 13.58 12.50 1.80
N LEU A 67 13.49 13.21 2.93
CA LEU A 67 13.35 14.67 2.98
C LEU A 67 14.67 15.40 3.23
N GLY A 68 15.74 14.68 3.57
CA GLY A 68 17.10 15.21 3.70
C GLY A 68 17.40 15.88 5.04
N SER A 69 16.45 15.99 5.97
CA SER A 69 16.70 16.51 7.31
C SER A 69 15.70 16.01 8.36
N GLN A 70 16.15 15.98 9.61
CA GLN A 70 15.31 15.70 10.78
C GLN A 70 14.16 16.70 10.90
N HIS A 71 14.47 17.99 10.73
CA HIS A 71 13.48 19.07 10.84
C HIS A 71 12.35 18.93 9.81
N SER A 72 12.69 18.65 8.55
CA SER A 72 11.70 18.43 7.49
C SER A 72 10.84 17.19 7.75
N ALA A 73 11.44 16.12 8.30
CA ALA A 73 10.70 14.92 8.69
C ALA A 73 9.68 15.19 9.80
N GLU A 74 10.09 15.90 10.85
CA GLU A 74 9.21 16.29 11.96
C GLU A 74 8.06 17.18 11.49
N LEU A 75 8.31 18.17 10.64
CA LEU A 75 7.27 19.02 10.07
C LEU A 75 6.23 18.19 9.29
N MET A 76 6.68 17.26 8.44
CA MET A 76 5.79 16.40 7.67
C MET A 76 4.97 15.47 8.57
N MET A 77 5.61 14.83 9.55
CA MET A 77 4.92 13.95 10.51
C MET A 77 3.91 14.72 11.36
N ASN A 78 4.21 15.96 11.77
CA ASN A 78 3.27 16.82 12.50
C ASN A 78 2.04 17.18 11.65
N GLN A 79 2.24 17.47 10.36
CA GLN A 79 1.14 17.73 9.42
C GLN A 79 0.27 16.50 9.24
N VAL A 80 0.87 15.33 9.00
CA VAL A 80 0.17 14.05 8.90
C VAL A 80 -0.59 13.75 10.18
N GLY A 81 0.05 13.85 11.35
CA GLY A 81 -0.57 13.55 12.64
C GLY A 81 -1.77 14.47 12.93
N THR A 82 -1.65 15.76 12.59
CA THR A 82 -2.75 16.72 12.74
C THR A 82 -3.92 16.37 11.81
N ALA A 83 -3.65 16.04 10.55
CA ALA A 83 -4.67 15.64 9.58
C ALA A 83 -5.29 14.27 9.93
N GLY A 84 -4.50 13.32 10.41
CA GLY A 84 -4.98 12.03 10.92
C GLY A 84 -5.95 12.22 12.07
N LYS A 85 -5.57 13.05 13.05
CA LYS A 85 -6.43 13.36 14.20
C LYS A 85 -7.75 14.00 13.78
N SER A 86 -7.78 14.84 12.74
CA SER A 86 -9.04 15.43 12.25
C SER A 86 -10.00 14.39 11.65
N GLU A 87 -9.47 13.26 11.18
CA GLU A 87 -10.26 12.12 10.71
C GLU A 87 -10.47 11.03 11.77
N GLY A 88 -10.10 11.29 13.04
CA GLY A 88 -10.21 10.32 14.13
C GLY A 88 -9.14 9.22 14.14
N LEU A 89 -8.04 9.40 13.41
CA LEU A 89 -6.94 8.44 13.30
C LEU A 89 -5.83 8.76 14.32
N ILE A 90 -5.20 7.71 14.86
CA ILE A 90 -4.06 7.82 15.77
C ILE A 90 -2.81 7.36 15.03
N TYR A 91 -1.82 8.24 14.91
CA TYR A 91 -0.54 7.93 14.26
C TYR A 91 0.55 7.74 15.31
N ASN A 92 1.04 6.52 15.45
CA ASN A 92 2.19 6.19 16.27
C ASN A 92 3.45 6.09 15.41
N PHE A 93 4.04 7.25 15.07
CA PHE A 93 5.22 7.30 14.20
C PHE A 93 6.44 6.55 14.75
N ASP A 94 6.51 6.31 16.06
CA ASP A 94 7.58 5.53 16.69
C ASP A 94 7.44 4.02 16.45
N GLY A 95 6.20 3.52 16.31
CA GLY A 95 5.91 2.13 15.99
C GLY A 95 5.82 1.83 14.48
N MET A 96 5.70 2.87 13.66
CA MET A 96 5.55 2.73 12.21
C MET A 96 6.84 2.26 11.54
N MET A 97 6.67 1.40 10.54
CA MET A 97 7.74 0.85 9.70
C MET A 97 7.50 1.19 8.23
N PHE A 98 8.57 1.35 7.45
CA PHE A 98 8.53 1.67 6.03
C PHE A 98 9.40 0.70 5.24
N GLY A 99 8.84 0.07 4.21
CA GLY A 99 9.48 -0.98 3.44
C GLY A 99 8.55 -1.53 2.37
N ASP A 100 8.99 -2.58 1.68
CA ASP A 100 8.22 -3.20 0.60
C ASP A 100 6.92 -3.88 1.08
N THR A 101 5.79 -3.45 0.51
CA THR A 101 4.45 -3.90 0.88
C THR A 101 3.90 -5.03 0.00
N GLU A 102 4.75 -5.70 -0.80
CA GLU A 102 4.34 -6.79 -1.69
C GLU A 102 3.50 -7.87 -0.99
N ASP A 103 3.97 -8.35 0.16
CA ASP A 103 3.29 -9.42 0.89
C ASP A 103 1.92 -8.97 1.42
N ALA A 104 1.81 -7.74 1.91
CA ALA A 104 0.55 -7.19 2.40
C ALA A 104 -0.45 -6.96 1.26
N HIS A 105 0.01 -6.42 0.12
CA HIS A 105 -0.82 -6.27 -1.08
C HIS A 105 -1.25 -7.61 -1.67
N THR A 106 -0.39 -8.62 -1.63
CA THR A 106 -0.71 -9.99 -2.06
C THR A 106 -1.93 -10.52 -1.29
N LEU A 107 -1.94 -10.31 0.03
CA LEU A 107 -3.05 -10.72 0.88
C LEU A 107 -4.31 -9.90 0.59
N LEU A 108 -4.21 -8.58 0.36
CA LEU A 108 -5.35 -7.75 -0.04
C LEU A 108 -6.00 -8.20 -1.37
N VAL A 109 -5.21 -8.69 -2.33
CA VAL A 109 -5.74 -9.28 -3.57
C VAL A 109 -6.52 -10.55 -3.28
N ALA A 110 -6.03 -11.43 -2.40
CA ALA A 110 -6.76 -12.62 -1.97
C ALA A 110 -8.06 -12.24 -1.24
N ALA A 111 -8.01 -11.29 -0.30
CA ALA A 111 -9.15 -10.77 0.42
C ALA A 111 -10.22 -10.14 -0.49
N ARG A 112 -9.82 -9.55 -1.63
CA ARG A 112 -10.74 -8.98 -2.63
C ARG A 112 -11.60 -10.04 -3.30
N LYS A 113 -11.04 -11.22 -3.58
CA LYS A 113 -11.79 -12.35 -4.14
C LYS A 113 -12.88 -12.85 -3.18
N ALA A 114 -12.64 -12.69 -1.88
CA ALA A 114 -13.59 -13.05 -0.82
C ALA A 114 -14.51 -11.90 -0.39
N GLY A 115 -14.42 -10.72 -1.01
CA GLY A 115 -15.28 -9.57 -0.68
C GLY A 115 -14.97 -8.87 0.65
N ILE A 116 -13.82 -9.16 1.28
CA ILE A 116 -13.45 -8.64 2.61
C ILE A 116 -12.21 -7.72 2.59
N ALA A 117 -11.75 -7.31 1.39
CA ALA A 117 -10.55 -6.50 1.23
C ALA A 117 -10.58 -5.19 2.02
N ASP A 118 -11.74 -4.52 2.11
CA ASP A 118 -11.85 -3.25 2.84
C ASP A 118 -11.59 -3.42 4.35
N ALA A 119 -12.18 -4.47 4.96
CA ALA A 119 -11.96 -4.78 6.37
C ALA A 119 -10.49 -5.16 6.65
N VAL A 120 -9.86 -5.92 5.75
CA VAL A 120 -8.45 -6.30 5.87
C VAL A 120 -7.53 -5.09 5.67
N GLU A 121 -7.80 -4.23 4.68
CA GLU A 121 -7.04 -3.00 4.43
C GLU A 121 -7.12 -2.05 5.64
N GLU A 122 -8.31 -1.84 6.18
CA GLU A 122 -8.52 -1.04 7.39
C GLU A 122 -7.74 -1.61 8.58
N ARG A 123 -7.77 -2.92 8.77
CA ARG A 123 -7.06 -3.60 9.85
C ARG A 123 -5.53 -3.49 9.70
N PHE A 124 -5.02 -3.55 8.47
CA PHE A 124 -3.61 -3.33 8.18
C PHE A 124 -3.17 -1.90 8.45
N TYR A 125 -3.96 -0.89 8.04
CA TYR A 125 -3.67 0.50 8.40
C TYR A 125 -3.67 0.68 9.92
N HIS A 126 -4.72 0.26 10.62
CA HIS A 126 -4.79 0.40 12.08
C HIS A 126 -3.63 -0.32 12.78
N GLY A 127 -3.33 -1.55 12.37
CA GLY A 127 -2.25 -2.34 12.97
C GLY A 127 -0.89 -1.72 12.76
N SER A 128 -0.58 -1.27 11.54
CA SER A 128 0.73 -0.73 11.22
C SER A 128 0.94 0.70 11.71
N ILE A 129 -0.09 1.54 11.68
CA ILE A 129 0.00 2.97 12.00
C ILE A 129 -0.28 3.25 13.47
N THR A 130 -1.31 2.63 14.06
CA THR A 130 -1.69 2.87 15.46
C THR A 130 -0.94 1.92 16.40
N GLU A 131 -0.96 0.62 16.09
CA GLU A 131 -0.47 -0.42 17.01
C GLU A 131 1.01 -0.74 16.82
N GLY A 132 1.65 -0.29 15.73
CA GLY A 132 3.05 -0.59 15.40
C GLY A 132 3.30 -2.05 15.02
N ARG A 133 2.28 -2.78 14.58
CA ARG A 133 2.40 -4.15 14.08
C ARG A 133 3.07 -4.16 12.71
N SER A 134 3.88 -5.20 12.46
CA SER A 134 4.66 -5.28 11.23
C SER A 134 3.81 -5.73 10.04
N LEU A 135 3.87 -4.98 8.94
CA LEU A 135 3.40 -5.42 7.62
C LEU A 135 4.44 -6.29 6.89
N PHE A 136 5.64 -6.44 7.46
CA PHE A 136 6.79 -7.10 6.85
C PHE A 136 7.06 -8.48 7.47
N ASP A 137 6.09 -8.97 8.25
CA ASP A 137 6.07 -10.30 8.84
C ASP A 137 4.76 -10.99 8.42
N ARG A 138 4.89 -12.07 7.65
CA ARG A 138 3.73 -12.84 7.15
C ARG A 138 2.86 -13.38 8.28
N GLN A 139 3.43 -13.76 9.42
CA GLN A 139 2.64 -14.26 10.55
C GLN A 139 1.78 -13.14 11.14
N GLN A 140 2.33 -11.92 11.26
CA GLN A 140 1.55 -10.76 11.71
C GLN A 140 0.48 -10.35 10.70
N LEU A 141 0.79 -10.40 9.40
CA LEU A 141 -0.19 -10.16 8.33
C LEU A 141 -1.34 -11.16 8.37
N VAL A 142 -1.05 -12.45 8.51
CA VAL A 142 -2.10 -13.49 8.67
C VAL A 142 -2.94 -13.21 9.90
N ALA A 143 -2.31 -12.92 11.05
CA ALA A 143 -3.05 -12.65 12.28
C ALA A 143 -4.00 -11.45 12.12
N MET A 144 -3.50 -10.33 11.58
CA MET A 144 -4.34 -9.16 11.29
C MET A 144 -5.46 -9.48 10.29
N ALA A 145 -5.19 -10.24 9.23
CA ALA A 145 -6.22 -10.63 8.26
C ALA A 145 -7.33 -11.49 8.89
N VAL A 146 -6.95 -12.42 9.79
CA VAL A 146 -7.90 -13.26 10.54
C VAL A 146 -8.75 -12.41 11.50
N GLU A 147 -8.15 -11.44 12.18
CA GLU A 147 -8.89 -10.47 13.01
C GLU A 147 -9.92 -9.67 12.20
N ALA A 148 -9.65 -9.43 10.91
CA ALA A 148 -10.58 -8.80 9.98
C ALA A 148 -11.60 -9.77 9.34
N GLY A 149 -11.61 -11.04 9.75
CA GLY A 149 -12.58 -12.05 9.30
C GLY A 149 -12.12 -12.93 8.12
N MET A 150 -10.86 -12.83 7.69
CA MET A 150 -10.33 -13.75 6.67
C MET A 150 -10.10 -15.15 7.24
N PRO A 151 -10.54 -16.23 6.57
CA PRO A 151 -10.17 -17.58 6.98
C PRO A 151 -8.65 -17.74 7.01
N LYS A 152 -8.12 -18.27 8.12
CA LYS A 152 -6.67 -18.43 8.31
C LYS A 152 -6.01 -19.20 7.16
N ALA A 153 -6.65 -20.28 6.69
CA ALA A 153 -6.14 -21.09 5.59
C ALA A 153 -6.00 -20.29 4.28
N ASP A 154 -6.95 -19.39 4.00
CA ASP A 154 -6.90 -18.53 2.81
C ASP A 154 -5.80 -17.48 2.93
N ALA A 155 -5.63 -16.90 4.12
CA ALA A 155 -4.57 -15.93 4.39
C ALA A 155 -3.18 -16.56 4.22
N GLU A 156 -2.96 -17.77 4.76
CA GLU A 156 -1.72 -18.53 4.61
C GLU A 156 -1.47 -18.98 3.16
N ALA A 157 -2.54 -19.22 2.39
CA ALA A 157 -2.44 -19.62 0.99
C ALA A 157 -2.19 -18.44 0.03
N ALA A 158 -2.35 -17.19 0.46
CA ALA A 158 -2.30 -16.01 -0.41
C ALA A 158 -1.00 -15.93 -1.24
N TRP A 159 0.15 -16.21 -0.64
CA TRP A 159 1.47 -16.14 -1.30
C TRP A 159 1.80 -17.33 -2.21
N LYS A 160 0.93 -18.34 -2.29
CA LYS A 160 1.06 -19.41 -3.29
C LYS A 160 0.66 -18.93 -4.68
N MET A 161 -0.07 -17.83 -4.77
CA MET A 161 -0.41 -17.18 -6.04
C MET A 161 0.68 -16.16 -6.38
N THR A 162 1.30 -16.28 -7.55
CA THR A 162 2.14 -15.20 -8.08
C THR A 162 1.23 -14.10 -8.60
N ILE A 163 1.25 -12.91 -7.98
CA ILE A 163 0.41 -11.78 -8.37
C ILE A 163 1.18 -10.52 -8.77
N PHE A 164 2.48 -10.47 -8.50
CA PHE A 164 3.35 -9.43 -9.02
C PHE A 164 4.29 -10.02 -10.07
N ALA A 165 4.18 -9.54 -11.31
CA ALA A 165 5.24 -9.74 -12.28
C ALA A 165 6.46 -8.90 -11.85
N PRO A 166 7.70 -9.38 -12.04
CA PRO A 166 8.88 -8.57 -11.78
C PRO A 166 8.80 -7.27 -12.60
N PRO A 167 9.28 -6.14 -12.05
CA PRO A 167 9.08 -4.80 -12.63
C PRO A 167 9.65 -4.65 -14.06
N PHE A 168 10.53 -5.55 -14.48
CA PHE A 168 11.01 -5.66 -15.85
C PHE A 168 11.21 -7.14 -16.24
N PRO A 169 10.94 -7.54 -17.49
CA PRO A 169 11.49 -8.79 -18.00
C PRO A 169 13.01 -8.67 -17.90
N THR A 170 13.65 -9.57 -17.16
CA THR A 170 15.11 -9.70 -17.17
C THR A 170 15.55 -9.93 -18.60
N MET A 171 16.12 -8.93 -19.27
CA MET A 171 16.85 -9.17 -20.52
C MET A 171 17.96 -10.16 -20.18
N LYS A 172 17.86 -11.38 -20.71
CA LYS A 172 19.00 -12.31 -20.69
C LYS A 172 20.15 -11.60 -21.40
N PRO A 173 21.39 -11.67 -20.86
CA PRO A 173 22.53 -11.13 -21.58
C PRO A 173 22.67 -11.93 -22.88
N THR A 174 22.34 -11.29 -24.00
CA THR A 174 22.69 -11.83 -25.31
C THR A 174 24.20 -11.70 -25.43
N HIS A 175 24.91 -12.79 -25.14
CA HIS A 175 26.26 -12.97 -25.63
C HIS A 175 26.20 -12.96 -27.16
N SER A 176 26.54 -11.81 -27.74
CA SER A 176 26.91 -11.69 -29.13
C SER A 176 28.10 -10.75 -29.20
N LEU A 177 29.25 -11.36 -29.45
CA LEU A 177 30.48 -10.74 -29.87
C LEU A 177 30.23 -9.62 -30.88
N LEU A 178 30.91 -8.48 -30.68
CA LEU A 178 31.79 -7.89 -31.69
C LEU A 178 32.69 -6.86 -30.99
N ALA A 179 33.94 -7.28 -30.82
CA ALA A 179 35.04 -6.36 -30.63
C ALA A 179 35.18 -5.47 -31.87
N SER A 180 35.42 -4.18 -31.69
CA SER A 180 36.58 -3.46 -32.27
C SER A 180 36.41 -1.94 -32.14
N ALA A 181 37.53 -1.28 -31.80
CA ALA A 181 37.90 0.11 -32.12
C ALA A 181 37.08 1.25 -31.48
N ALA A 182 37.64 2.34 -30.96
CA ALA A 182 39.02 2.80 -30.88
C ALA A 182 39.14 3.88 -29.78
N PHE A 183 40.33 3.95 -29.20
CA PHE A 183 40.95 5.13 -28.60
C PHE A 183 40.71 6.42 -29.40
N ARG A 184 40.35 7.53 -28.71
CA ARG A 184 41.09 8.83 -28.73
C ARG A 184 40.30 9.97 -28.06
N PHE A 185 40.97 10.63 -27.11
CA PHE A 185 40.97 12.06 -26.75
C PHE A 185 39.79 12.95 -27.19
N LEU A 186 39.06 13.51 -26.22
CA LEU A 186 39.22 14.87 -25.68
C LEU A 186 38.49 14.99 -24.33
#